data_AF-A0A2E8A872-F1
#
_entry.id   AF-A0A2E8A872-F1
#
_cell.length_a   1.000
_cell.length_b   1.000
_cell.length_c   1.000
_cell.angle_alpha   90.00
_cell.angle_beta   90.00
_cell.angle_gamma   90.00
#
_symmetry.space_group_name_H-M   'P 1'
#
loop_
_entity.id
_entity.type
_entity.pdbx_description
1 polymer ?
#
loop_
_entity_poly.entity_id
_entity_poly.type
_entity_poly.pdbx_seq_one_letter_code
_entity_poly.pdbx_strand_id
1 'polypeptide(L)'
;MTSFKKLLCIIFLAVILSGCQSQVPKSLTKKLEYYEDRARNYRTLSLSHRLSPPYFNYSTRPSIMISHNRNIEAVYWQEARRYEKLAEETRNLLEKNQAEKLEEN
;
A
#
# COMPACT_ATOMS: atom_id res chain seq x y z
N MET A 1 32.12 -20.26 -24.35
CA MET A 1 31.95 -19.49 -23.09
C MET A 1 30.92 -18.35 -23.16
N THR A 2 30.37 -17.97 -24.32
CA THR A 2 29.41 -16.86 -24.45
C THR A 2 27.95 -17.26 -24.24
N SER A 3 27.56 -18.51 -24.57
CA SER A 3 26.18 -19.00 -24.35
C SER A 3 25.80 -19.19 -22.90
N PHE A 4 26.75 -19.56 -22.02
CA PHE A 4 26.48 -19.78 -20.60
C PHE A 4 26.15 -18.46 -19.87
N LYS A 5 26.82 -17.36 -20.26
CA LYS A 5 26.51 -16.01 -19.76
C LYS A 5 25.13 -15.55 -20.19
N LYS A 6 24.72 -15.84 -21.43
CA LYS A 6 23.38 -15.53 -21.93
C LYS A 6 22.29 -16.30 -21.19
N LEU A 7 22.52 -17.59 -20.91
CA LEU A 7 21.59 -18.42 -20.13
C LEU A 7 21.41 -17.88 -18.70
N LEU A 8 22.51 -17.50 -18.03
CA LEU A 8 22.48 -16.90 -16.69
C LEU A 8 21.69 -15.59 -16.65
N CYS A 9 21.87 -14.72 -17.64
CA CYS A 9 21.12 -13.46 -17.74
C CYS A 9 19.61 -13.71 -17.91
N ILE A 10 19.22 -14.72 -18.70
CA ILE A 10 17.80 -15.05 -18.92
C ILE A 10 17.16 -15.59 -17.63
N ILE A 11 17.87 -16.46 -16.90
CA ILE A 11 17.39 -17.00 -15.61
C ILE A 11 17.24 -15.85 -14.60
N PHE A 12 18.21 -14.95 -14.52
CA PHE A 12 18.16 -13.81 -13.61
C PHE A 12 17.00 -12.86 -13.93
N LEU A 13 16.74 -12.59 -15.22
CA LEU A 13 15.58 -11.83 -15.66
C LEU A 13 14.26 -12.52 -15.29
N ALA A 14 14.16 -13.84 -15.49
CA ALA A 14 12.96 -14.60 -15.15
C ALA A 14 12.67 -14.55 -13.64
N VAL A 15 13.69 -14.60 -12.78
CA VAL A 15 13.52 -14.51 -11.32
C VAL A 15 13.01 -13.13 -10.89
N ILE A 16 13.52 -12.04 -11.48
CA ILE A 16 13.05 -10.68 -11.19
C ILE A 16 11.59 -10.50 -11.64
N LEU A 17 11.22 -11.03 -12.80
CA LEU A 17 9.85 -10.94 -13.34
C LEU A 17 8.83 -11.79 -12.56
N SER A 18 9.27 -12.86 -11.90
CA SER A 18 8.41 -13.73 -11.08
C SER A 18 8.09 -13.13 -9.70
N GLY A 19 8.85 -12.13 -9.27
CA GLY A 19 8.88 -11.65 -7.89
C GLY A 19 8.01 -10.42 -7.62
N CYS A 20 6.72 -10.42 -7.94
CA CYS A 20 5.79 -9.48 -7.31
C CYS A 20 4.31 -9.91 -7.47
N GLN A 21 3.95 -11.11 -6.99
CA GLN A 21 2.53 -11.43 -6.88
C GLN A 21 1.98 -10.76 -5.62
N SER A 22 1.23 -9.66 -5.80
CA SER A 22 0.45 -9.04 -4.72
C SER A 22 -0.59 -10.05 -4.22
N GLN A 23 -0.28 -10.78 -3.15
CA GLN A 23 -1.20 -11.71 -2.53
C GLN A 23 -2.27 -10.93 -1.77
N VAL A 24 -3.40 -10.65 -2.44
CA VAL A 24 -4.60 -10.20 -1.75
C VAL A 24 -5.17 -11.40 -0.98
N PRO A 25 -5.39 -11.30 0.33
CA PRO A 25 -5.89 -12.41 1.13
C PRO A 25 -7.31 -12.82 0.69
N LYS A 26 -7.55 -14.14 0.64
CA LYS A 26 -8.83 -14.72 0.20
C LYS A 26 -9.91 -14.73 1.28
N SER A 27 -9.54 -14.90 2.56
CA SER A 27 -10.50 -14.94 3.67
C SER A 27 -10.86 -13.53 4.15
N LEU A 28 -12.14 -13.29 4.46
CA LEU A 28 -12.66 -11.99 4.95
C LEU A 28 -11.88 -11.44 6.17
N THR A 29 -11.52 -12.30 7.13
CA THR A 29 -10.76 -11.88 8.33
C THR A 29 -9.35 -11.40 7.98
N LYS A 30 -8.60 -12.17 7.18
CA LYS A 30 -7.28 -11.72 6.68
C LYS A 30 -7.39 -10.50 5.76
N LYS A 31 -8.50 -10.34 5.05
CA LYS A 31 -8.78 -9.18 4.20
C LYS A 31 -9.02 -7.92 5.03
N LEU A 32 -9.73 -8.04 6.14
CA LEU A 32 -9.87 -6.98 7.13
C LEU A 32 -8.51 -6.57 7.67
N GLU A 33 -7.73 -7.53 8.16
CA GLU A 33 -6.38 -7.29 8.71
C GLU A 33 -5.46 -6.60 7.69
N TYR A 34 -5.49 -7.06 6.43
CA TYR A 34 -4.74 -6.44 5.34
C TYR A 34 -5.13 -4.98 5.09
N TYR A 35 -6.43 -4.66 5.09
CA TYR A 35 -6.88 -3.28 4.90
C TYR A 35 -6.54 -2.39 6.09
N GLU A 36 -6.67 -2.89 7.31
CA GLU A 36 -6.25 -2.16 8.51
C GLU A 36 -4.74 -1.89 8.51
N ASP A 37 -3.93 -2.87 8.13
CA ASP A 37 -2.50 -2.71 8.03
C ASP A 37 -2.10 -1.68 6.96
N ARG A 38 -2.73 -1.76 5.77
CA ARG A 38 -2.54 -0.77 4.71
C ARG A 38 -2.94 0.64 5.16
N ALA A 39 -4.07 0.79 5.84
CA ALA A 39 -4.49 2.07 6.39
C ALA A 39 -3.45 2.65 7.37
N ARG A 40 -2.96 1.84 8.31
CA ARG A 40 -1.90 2.24 9.26
C ARG A 40 -0.61 2.65 8.55
N ASN A 41 -0.19 1.87 7.54
CA ASN A 41 1.01 2.16 6.76
C ASN A 41 0.90 3.49 6.01
N TYR A 42 -0.20 3.72 5.29
CA TYR A 42 -0.40 4.98 4.57
C TYR A 42 -0.55 6.18 5.50
N ARG A 43 -1.17 6.01 6.67
CA ARG A 43 -1.21 7.04 7.71
C ARG A 43 0.19 7.38 8.20
N THR A 44 1.02 6.37 8.46
CA THR A 44 2.42 6.56 8.87
C THR A 44 3.22 7.27 7.78
N LEU A 45 3.03 6.91 6.50
CA LEU A 45 3.66 7.60 5.37
C LEU A 45 3.22 9.06 5.27
N SER A 46 1.93 9.36 5.43
CA SER A 46 1.46 10.75 5.43
C SER A 46 2.12 11.58 6.55
N LEU A 47 2.28 10.99 7.74
CA LEU A 47 2.95 11.63 8.87
C LEU A 47 4.45 11.78 8.65
N SER A 48 5.12 10.80 8.04
CA SER A 48 6.56 10.89 7.75
C SER A 48 6.86 12.01 6.75
N HIS A 49 6.00 12.19 5.75
CA HIS A 49 6.11 13.31 4.81
C HIS A 49 5.90 14.67 5.50
N ARG A 50 4.95 14.75 6.44
CA ARG A 50 4.71 15.96 7.26
C ARG A 50 5.90 16.31 8.17
N LEU A 51 6.58 15.30 8.71
CA LEU A 51 7.67 15.46 9.67
C LEU A 51 9.04 15.58 9.01
N SER A 52 9.20 15.14 7.76
CA SER A 52 10.45 15.36 7.03
C SER A 52 10.65 16.84 6.73
N PRO A 53 11.80 17.44 7.09
CA PRO A 53 12.21 18.71 6.49
C PRO A 53 12.20 18.53 4.97
N PRO A 54 11.91 19.58 4.18
CA PRO A 54 12.15 19.49 2.73
C PRO A 54 13.64 19.19 2.54
N TYR A 55 13.98 17.95 2.21
CA TYR A 55 15.37 17.46 2.11
C TYR A 55 16.19 18.13 0.97
N PHE A 56 15.70 19.22 0.40
CA PHE A 56 16.36 19.99 -0.64
C PHE A 56 16.62 21.42 -0.17
N ASN A 57 17.87 21.68 0.20
CA ASN A 57 18.42 23.02 0.24
C ASN A 57 18.78 23.44 -1.19
N TYR A 58 17.88 24.12 -1.89
CA TYR A 58 18.26 24.87 -3.09
C TYR A 58 18.06 26.36 -2.88
N SER A 59 19.14 27.11 -3.12
CA SER A 59 19.20 28.57 -3.02
C SER A 59 18.43 29.30 -4.13
N THR A 60 17.45 28.68 -4.78
CA THR A 60 16.74 29.27 -5.93
C THR A 60 15.26 28.88 -5.93
N ARG A 61 14.43 29.84 -5.50
CA ARG A 61 12.96 29.93 -5.61
C ARG A 61 12.12 28.96 -4.74
N PRO A 62 11.78 29.37 -3.50
CA PRO A 62 11.07 28.52 -2.52
C PRO A 62 9.59 28.21 -2.86
N SER A 63 8.95 28.89 -3.81
CA SER A 63 7.49 28.78 -4.02
C SER A 63 7.04 27.55 -4.83
N ILE A 64 7.89 27.00 -5.70
CA ILE A 64 7.47 25.95 -6.67
C ILE A 64 7.58 24.54 -6.07
N MET A 65 8.41 24.34 -5.04
CA MET A 65 8.73 23.00 -4.53
C MET A 65 7.89 22.58 -3.30
N ILE A 66 7.40 23.55 -2.51
CA ILE A 66 6.51 23.29 -1.36
C ILE A 66 5.19 22.64 -1.81
N SER A 67 4.71 22.94 -3.02
CA SER A 67 3.48 22.34 -3.56
C SER A 67 3.65 20.87 -3.94
N HIS A 68 4.82 20.47 -4.45
CA HIS A 68 5.06 19.10 -4.91
C HIS A 68 5.07 18.08 -3.77
N ASN A 69 5.62 18.44 -2.60
CA ASN A 69 5.69 17.53 -1.46
C ASN A 69 4.34 17.42 -0.70
N ARG A 70 3.54 18.50 -0.68
CA ARG A 70 2.17 18.45 -0.12
C ARG A 70 1.24 17.52 -0.91
N ASN A 71 1.45 17.39 -2.22
CA ASN A 71 0.64 16.50 -3.06
C ASN A 71 0.82 15.03 -2.64
N ILE A 72 2.03 14.62 -2.27
CA ILE A 72 2.31 13.24 -1.84
C ILE A 72 1.68 12.94 -0.48
N GLU A 73 1.76 13.88 0.47
CA GLU A 73 1.06 13.77 1.76
C GLU A 73 -0.45 13.56 1.56
N ALA A 74 -1.08 14.40 0.74
CA ALA A 74 -2.50 14.31 0.44
C ALA A 74 -2.88 12.97 -0.19
N VAL A 75 -2.04 12.45 -1.10
CA VAL A 75 -2.25 11.13 -1.73
C VAL A 75 -2.20 10.01 -0.69
N TYR A 76 -1.18 9.97 0.17
CA TYR A 76 -1.10 8.94 1.22
C TYR A 76 -2.25 9.02 2.20
N TRP A 77 -2.67 10.23 2.55
CA TRP A 77 -3.81 10.41 3.44
C TRP A 77 -5.14 9.97 2.79
N GLN A 78 -5.33 10.25 1.50
CA GLN A 78 -6.47 9.76 0.74
C GLN A 78 -6.49 8.23 0.64
N GLU A 79 -5.33 7.62 0.38
CA GLU A 79 -5.19 6.16 0.36
C GLU A 79 -5.48 5.56 1.75
N ALA A 80 -4.99 6.15 2.84
CA ALA A 80 -5.30 5.70 4.19
C ALA A 80 -6.82 5.65 4.42
N ARG A 81 -7.54 6.73 4.09
CA ARG A 81 -9.02 6.77 4.20
C ARG A 81 -9.72 5.72 3.35
N ARG A 82 -9.21 5.48 2.14
CA ARG A 82 -9.75 4.47 1.23
C ARG A 82 -9.67 3.08 1.87
N TYR A 83 -8.52 2.74 2.46
CA TYR A 83 -8.35 1.46 3.14
C TYR A 83 -9.15 1.36 4.44
N GLU A 84 -9.30 2.45 5.20
CA GLU A 84 -10.20 2.49 6.37
C GLU A 84 -11.64 2.16 5.98
N LYS A 85 -12.14 2.75 4.88
CA LYS A 85 -13.48 2.46 4.36
C LYS A 85 -13.63 1.00 3.94
N LEU A 86 -12.64 0.45 3.22
CA LEU A 86 -12.64 -0.96 2.83
C LEU A 86 -12.62 -1.91 4.04
N ALA A 87 -11.89 -1.56 5.10
CA ALA A 87 -11.88 -2.30 6.35
C ALA A 87 -13.25 -2.27 7.03
N GLU A 88 -13.91 -1.11 7.08
CA GLU A 88 -15.27 -0.95 7.63
C GLU A 88 -16.31 -1.76 6.85
N GLU A 89 -16.29 -1.69 5.52
CA GLU A 89 -17.15 -2.51 4.66
C GLU A 89 -16.92 -4.01 4.93
N THR A 90 -15.67 -4.42 5.12
CA THR A 90 -15.32 -5.81 5.42
C THR A 90 -15.78 -6.25 6.81
N ARG A 91 -15.72 -5.37 7.83
CA ARG A 91 -16.30 -5.63 9.16
C ARG A 91 -17.80 -5.85 9.10
N ASN A 92 -18.51 -4.95 8.43
CA ASN A 92 -19.96 -5.06 8.27
C ASN A 92 -20.37 -6.36 7.57
N LEU A 93 -19.60 -6.82 6.58
CA LEU A 93 -19.81 -8.11 5.93
C LEU A 93 -19.54 -9.30 6.87
N LEU A 94 -18.50 -9.22 7.70
CA LEU A 94 -18.21 -10.25 8.69
C LEU A 94 -19.33 -10.38 9.73
N GLU A 95 -19.84 -9.26 10.23
CA GLU A 95 -20.95 -9.21 11.20
C GLU A 95 -22.23 -9.79 10.61
N LYS A 96 -22.57 -9.43 9.36
CA LYS A 96 -23.72 -10.01 8.64
C LYS A 96 -23.60 -11.52 8.48
N ASN A 97 -22.44 -12.00 8.01
CA ASN A 97 -22.20 -13.44 7.85
C ASN A 97 -22.24 -14.20 9.20
N GLN A 98 -21.93 -13.52 10.31
CA GLN A 98 -22.06 -14.11 11.65
C GLN A 98 -23.52 -14.16 12.08
N ALA A 99 -24.30 -13.11 11.84
CA ALA A 99 -25.74 -13.08 12.13
C ALA A 99 -26.51 -14.15 11.34
N GLU A 100 -26.26 -14.26 10.02
CA GLU A 100 -26.90 -15.27 9.17
C GLU A 100 -26.63 -16.71 9.65
N LYS A 101 -25.40 -16.99 10.11
CA LYS A 101 -25.06 -18.30 10.68
C LYS A 101 -25.74 -18.61 12.01
N LEU A 102 -26.14 -17.58 12.76
CA LEU A 102 -26.88 -17.75 14.02
C LEU A 102 -28.37 -17.95 13.75
N GLU A 103 -28.90 -17.45 12.64
CA GLU A 103 -30.29 -17.66 12.21
C GLU A 103 -30.52 -19.03 11.55
N GLU A 104 -29.47 -19.63 10.97
CA GLU A 104 -29.52 -20.97 10.34
C GLU A 104 -29.36 -22.14 11.34
N ASN A 105 -29.05 -21.89 12.61
CA ASN A 105 -28.90 -22.91 13.67
C ASN A 105 -30.04 -22.85 14.69
#